data_AF-A0A7Y8IY52-F1
#
_entry.id   AF-A0A7Y8IY52-F1
#
_cell.length_a   1.000
_cell.length_b   1.000
_cell.length_c   1.000
_cell.angle_alpha   90.00
_cell.angle_beta   90.00
_cell.angle_gamma   90.00
#
_symmetry.space_group_name_H-M   'P 1'
#
loop_
_entity.id
_entity.type
_entity.pdbx_description
1 polymer ?
#
loop_
_entity_poly.entity_id
_entity_poly.type
_entity_poly.pdbx_seq_one_letter_code
_entity_poly.pdbx_strand_id
1 'polypeptide(L)'
;MFTKKTVLSLLILTFFLWFCFFGSTANAKDGSSQSQLLDYAGKSYMGTQDPAYLNYDSALREYMVNRISKQYGIALDPKNYSGFDLLEIESLFKCKKSGEPFDLFFKMFPKHP
;
A
#
# COMPACT_ATOMS: atom_id res chain seq x y z
N MET A 1 -43.36 -5.28 30.13
CA MET A 1 -41.99 -5.87 30.21
C MET A 1 -41.20 -5.83 28.89
N PHE A 2 -41.71 -5.21 27.80
CA PHE A 2 -41.07 -5.25 26.47
C PHE A 2 -40.19 -4.04 26.12
N THR A 3 -40.38 -2.89 26.77
CA THR A 3 -39.66 -1.64 26.44
C THR A 3 -38.19 -1.65 26.86
N LYS A 4 -37.82 -2.42 27.89
CA LYS A 4 -36.43 -2.47 28.39
C LYS A 4 -35.49 -3.23 27.45
N LYS A 5 -35.97 -4.27 26.77
CA LYS A 5 -35.15 -5.10 25.85
C LYS A 5 -34.83 -4.37 24.54
N THR A 6 -35.78 -3.60 24.01
CA THR A 6 -35.58 -2.80 22.79
C THR A 6 -34.59 -1.65 22.99
N VAL A 7 -34.67 -0.96 24.13
CA VAL A 7 -33.71 0.11 24.47
C VAL A 7 -32.29 -0.45 24.65
N LEU A 8 -32.16 -1.60 25.31
CA LEU A 8 -30.85 -2.25 25.48
C LEU A 8 -30.26 -2.72 24.15
N SER A 9 -31.09 -3.27 23.25
CA SER A 9 -30.67 -3.69 21.91
C SER A 9 -30.18 -2.50 21.07
N LEU A 10 -30.88 -1.36 21.14
CA LEU A 10 -30.50 -0.15 20.41
C LEU A 10 -29.13 0.39 20.86
N LEU A 11 -28.87 0.37 22.18
CA LEU A 11 -27.59 0.81 22.75
C LEU A 11 -26.41 -0.08 22.36
N ILE A 12 -26.63 -1.40 22.26
CA ILE A 12 -25.59 -2.34 21.81
C ILE A 12 -25.29 -2.12 20.32
N LEU A 13 -26.32 -1.94 19.49
CA LEU A 13 -26.15 -1.68 18.06
C LEU A 13 -25.37 -0.39 17.80
N THR A 14 -25.69 0.70 18.52
CA THR A 14 -24.95 1.96 18.39
C THR A 14 -23.52 1.84 18.86
N PHE A 15 -23.24 1.09 19.93
CA PHE A 15 -21.88 0.84 20.40
C PHE A 15 -21.05 0.05 19.37
N PHE A 16 -21.62 -0.99 18.75
CA PHE A 16 -20.94 -1.74 17.68
C PHE A 16 -20.70 -0.88 16.44
N LEU A 17 -21.68 -0.07 16.02
CA LEU A 17 -21.52 0.88 14.91
C LEU A 17 -20.43 1.91 15.20
N TRP A 18 -20.34 2.39 16.44
CA TRP A 18 -19.31 3.35 16.84
C TRP A 18 -17.92 2.72 16.90
N PHE A 19 -17.84 1.46 17.34
CA PHE A 19 -16.60 0.69 17.38
C PHE A 19 -16.07 0.41 15.96
N CYS A 20 -16.95 0.11 15.00
CA CYS A 20 -16.58 0.00 13.58
C CYS A 20 -16.08 1.32 12.98
N PHE A 21 -16.58 2.46 13.46
CA PHE A 21 -16.17 3.78 12.96
C PHE A 21 -14.79 4.23 13.49
N PHE A 22 -14.42 3.81 14.71
CA PHE A 22 -13.11 4.12 15.30
C PHE A 22 -12.02 3.08 15.04
N GLY A 23 -12.36 1.87 14.57
CA GLY A 23 -11.38 0.81 14.28
C GLY A 23 -10.45 1.10 13.09
N SER A 24 -10.70 2.16 12.32
CA SER A 24 -9.92 2.50 11.12
C SER A 24 -9.07 3.77 11.29
N THR A 25 -8.46 3.96 12.45
CA THR A 25 -7.24 4.78 12.55
C THR A 25 -6.04 3.86 12.75
N ALA A 26 -5.83 2.96 11.79
CA ALA A 26 -4.48 2.48 11.54
C ALA A 26 -3.66 3.72 11.17
N ASN A 27 -3.00 4.28 12.19
CA ASN A 27 -2.13 5.45 12.08
C ASN A 27 -1.08 5.11 11.04
N ALA A 28 -1.34 5.58 9.84
CA ALA A 28 -0.59 5.24 8.68
C ALA A 28 0.73 5.98 8.81
N LYS A 29 1.79 5.22 9.09
CA LYS A 29 3.18 5.58 8.80
C LYS A 29 3.33 5.67 7.27
N ASP A 30 2.54 6.53 6.64
CA ASP A 30 2.49 6.88 5.22
C ASP A 30 3.15 8.24 5.00
N GLY A 31 3.03 9.12 6.00
CA GLY A 31 3.62 10.45 5.95
C GLY A 31 5.12 10.43 5.65
N SER A 32 5.89 9.48 6.19
CA SER A 32 7.35 9.54 6.03
C SER A 32 7.82 9.18 4.62
N SER A 33 7.34 8.09 4.02
CA SER A 33 7.79 7.66 2.68
C SER A 33 7.24 8.57 1.58
N GLN A 34 5.99 9.03 1.72
CA GLN A 34 5.42 9.99 0.77
C GLN A 34 6.09 11.37 0.90
N SER A 35 6.39 11.81 2.13
CA SER A 35 7.13 13.06 2.37
C SER A 35 8.52 13.01 1.74
N GLN A 36 9.26 11.91 1.90
CA GLN A 36 10.57 11.74 1.28
C GLN A 36 10.51 11.82 -0.26
N LEU A 37 9.43 11.33 -0.86
CA LEU A 37 9.25 11.39 -2.32
C LEU A 37 9.01 12.83 -2.80
N LEU A 38 8.31 13.64 -2.00
CA LEU A 38 8.07 15.05 -2.30
C LEU A 38 9.35 15.89 -2.28
N ASP A 39 10.37 15.49 -1.51
CA ASP A 39 11.69 16.15 -1.52
C ASP A 39 12.38 16.08 -2.90
N TYR A 40 11.89 15.22 -3.79
CA TYR A 40 12.39 15.08 -5.16
C TYR A 40 11.53 15.79 -6.22
N ALA A 41 10.38 16.36 -5.84
CA ALA A 41 9.49 17.01 -6.77
C ALA A 41 10.15 18.24 -7.43
N GLY A 42 10.03 18.34 -8.76
CA GLY A 42 10.60 19.45 -9.54
C GLY A 42 12.12 19.38 -9.75
N LYS A 43 12.79 18.33 -9.27
CA LYS A 43 14.21 18.11 -9.57
C LYS A 43 14.40 17.54 -10.97
N SER A 44 15.45 18.00 -11.64
CA SER A 44 15.94 17.42 -12.89
C SER A 44 17.17 16.57 -12.61
N TYR A 45 17.30 15.47 -13.33
CA TYR A 45 18.40 14.51 -13.16
C TYR A 45 19.22 14.39 -14.43
N MET A 46 20.52 14.15 -14.28
CA MET A 46 21.43 14.02 -15.42
C MET A 46 21.39 12.64 -16.08
N GLY A 47 20.70 11.67 -15.49
CA GLY A 47 20.52 10.31 -16.01
C GLY A 47 20.57 9.25 -14.93
N THR A 48 20.67 7.98 -15.33
CA THR A 48 20.62 6.83 -14.42
C THR A 48 21.85 6.66 -13.53
N GLN A 49 22.96 7.32 -13.87
CA GLN A 49 24.19 7.34 -13.07
C GLN A 49 24.23 8.50 -12.06
N ASP A 50 23.25 9.40 -12.10
CA ASP A 50 23.16 10.53 -11.19
C ASP A 50 22.89 10.01 -9.77
N PRO A 51 23.75 10.31 -8.77
CA PRO A 51 23.51 9.88 -7.38
C PRO A 51 22.17 10.36 -6.81
N ALA A 52 21.70 11.55 -7.22
CA ALA A 52 20.41 12.06 -6.79
C ALA A 52 19.25 11.28 -7.43
N TYR A 53 19.42 10.82 -8.67
CA TYR A 53 18.45 9.95 -9.33
C TYR A 53 18.40 8.58 -8.67
N LEU A 54 19.54 7.99 -8.33
CA LEU A 54 19.59 6.70 -7.62
C LEU A 54 18.87 6.74 -6.28
N ASN A 55 19.05 7.83 -5.53
CA ASN A 55 18.33 8.05 -4.26
C ASN A 55 16.83 8.22 -4.47
N TYR A 56 16.43 8.98 -5.51
CA TYR A 56 15.04 9.12 -5.89
C TYR A 56 14.40 7.78 -6.29
N ASP A 57 15.05 7.01 -7.16
CA ASP A 57 14.58 5.70 -7.60
C ASP A 57 14.42 4.73 -6.41
N SER A 58 15.39 4.70 -5.49
CA SER A 58 15.30 3.91 -4.28
C SER A 58 14.10 4.32 -3.43
N ALA A 59 13.90 5.62 -3.18
CA ALA A 59 12.77 6.12 -2.41
C ALA A 59 11.42 5.83 -3.09
N LEU A 60 11.37 5.93 -4.42
CA LEU A 60 10.20 5.61 -5.22
C LEU A 60 9.83 4.13 -5.08
N ARG A 61 10.81 3.22 -5.21
CA ARG A 61 10.58 1.78 -5.05
C ARG A 61 10.11 1.42 -3.65
N GLU A 62 10.71 1.99 -2.61
CA GLU A 62 10.26 1.80 -1.23
C GLU A 62 8.80 2.25 -1.02
N TYR A 63 8.46 3.44 -1.53
CA TYR A 63 7.10 3.95 -1.47
C TYR A 63 6.10 3.02 -2.18
N MET A 64 6.45 2.53 -3.36
CA MET A 64 5.59 1.63 -4.14
C MET A 64 5.37 0.29 -3.44
N VAL A 65 6.43 -0.32 -2.91
CA VAL A 65 6.32 -1.56 -2.12
C VAL A 65 5.43 -1.36 -0.91
N ASN A 66 5.59 -0.26 -0.17
CA ASN A 66 4.74 0.05 0.98
C ASN A 66 3.27 0.22 0.58
N ARG A 67 3.01 0.91 -0.54
CA ARG A 67 1.66 1.07 -1.09
C ARG A 67 1.04 -0.26 -1.48
N ILE A 68 1.78 -1.11 -2.21
CA ILE A 68 1.31 -2.46 -2.62
C ILE A 68 1.02 -3.31 -1.38
N SER A 69 1.90 -3.30 -0.39
CA SER A 69 1.70 -4.05 0.86
C SER A 69 0.45 -3.60 1.60
N LYS A 70 0.15 -2.30 1.62
CA LYS A 70 -1.06 -1.76 2.27
C LYS A 70 -2.34 -2.12 1.53
N GLN A 71 -2.32 -2.06 0.20
CA GLN A 71 -3.52 -2.30 -0.61
C GLN A 71 -3.84 -3.79 -0.78
N TYR A 72 -2.81 -4.62 -0.92
CA TYR A 72 -2.96 -6.03 -1.30
C TYR A 72 -2.48 -7.02 -0.24
N GLY A 73 -1.86 -6.56 0.86
CA GLY A 73 -1.35 -7.42 1.92
C GLY A 73 -0.09 -8.20 1.52
N ILE A 74 0.62 -7.76 0.48
CA ILE A 74 1.77 -8.47 -0.11
C ILE A 74 3.06 -7.75 0.23
N ALA A 75 3.98 -8.46 0.88
CA ALA A 75 5.33 -7.97 1.13
C ALA A 75 6.22 -8.20 -0.11
N LEU A 76 6.75 -7.12 -0.66
CA LEU A 76 7.77 -7.13 -1.71
C LEU A 76 9.07 -6.54 -1.14
N ASP A 77 10.20 -6.85 -1.77
CA ASP A 77 11.47 -6.22 -1.45
C ASP A 77 11.80 -5.20 -2.55
N PRO A 78 11.94 -3.91 -2.22
CA PRO A 78 12.22 -2.87 -3.22
C PRO A 78 13.54 -3.10 -3.96
N LYS A 79 14.47 -3.90 -3.43
CA LYS A 79 15.74 -4.22 -4.10
C LYS A 79 15.60 -5.24 -5.22
N ASN A 80 14.62 -6.14 -5.12
CA ASN A 80 14.44 -7.25 -6.07
C ASN A 80 13.73 -6.86 -7.37
N TYR A 81 13.14 -5.66 -7.41
CA TYR A 81 12.28 -5.18 -8.48
C TYR A 81 12.70 -3.77 -8.89
N SER A 82 12.67 -3.50 -10.20
CA SER A 82 12.78 -2.13 -10.71
C SER A 82 11.49 -1.35 -10.44
N GLY A 83 11.53 -0.02 -10.57
CA GLY A 83 10.33 0.81 -10.48
C GLY A 83 9.27 0.41 -11.52
N PHE A 84 9.70 -0.02 -12.71
CA PHE A 84 8.80 -0.48 -13.76
C PHE A 84 8.14 -1.81 -13.38
N ASP A 85 8.90 -2.78 -12.86
CA ASP A 85 8.35 -4.06 -12.40
C ASP A 85 7.28 -3.82 -11.33
N LEU A 86 7.54 -2.93 -10.37
CA LEU A 86 6.56 -2.60 -9.32
C LEU A 86 5.28 -1.94 -9.88
N LEU A 87 5.40 -1.13 -10.94
CA LEU A 87 4.23 -0.51 -11.61
C LEU A 87 3.40 -1.57 -12.31
N GLU A 88 4.06 -2.52 -12.97
CA GLU A 88 3.39 -3.60 -13.68
C GLU A 88 2.74 -4.59 -12.71
N ILE A 89 3.45 -4.98 -11.64
CA ILE A 89 2.91 -5.81 -10.55
C ILE A 89 1.65 -5.17 -9.96
N GLU A 90 1.68 -3.88 -9.62
CA GLU A 90 0.52 -3.18 -9.08
C GLU A 90 -0.65 -3.17 -10.09
N SER A 91 -0.36 -2.95 -11.37
CA SER A 91 -1.38 -2.95 -12.42
C SER A 91 -2.02 -4.33 -12.60
N LEU A 92 -1.23 -5.41 -12.57
CA LEU A 92 -1.73 -6.78 -12.60
C LEU A 92 -2.61 -7.07 -11.38
N PHE A 93 -2.24 -6.58 -10.20
CA PHE A 93 -3.06 -6.76 -9.00
C PHE A 93 -4.40 -6.02 -9.09
N LYS A 94 -4.44 -4.84 -9.72
CA LYS A 94 -5.69 -4.12 -10.00
C LYS A 94 -6.58 -4.87 -10.98
N CYS A 95 -6.00 -5.55 -11.97
CA CYS A 95 -6.74 -6.27 -13.00
C CYS A 95 -7.08 -7.73 -12.64
N LYS A 96 -6.52 -8.26 -11.54
CA LYS A 96 -6.72 -9.63 -11.09
C LYS A 96 -8.21 -9.95 -10.89
N LYS A 97 -8.65 -11.13 -11.36
CA LYS A 97 -10.01 -11.62 -11.07
C LYS A 97 -10.12 -12.11 -9.62
N SER A 98 -11.32 -12.02 -9.06
CA SER A 98 -11.60 -12.55 -7.72
C SER A 98 -11.28 -14.05 -7.66
N GLY A 99 -10.50 -14.47 -6.66
CA GLY A 99 -10.11 -15.87 -6.44
C GLY A 99 -8.78 -16.31 -7.07
N GLU A 100 -8.17 -15.52 -7.96
CA GLU A 100 -6.84 -15.85 -8.49
C GLU A 100 -5.74 -15.63 -7.42
N PRO A 101 -4.75 -16.53 -7.28
CA PRO A 101 -3.63 -16.29 -6.38
C PRO A 101 -2.68 -15.24 -6.95
N PHE A 102 -2.14 -14.38 -6.09
CA PHE A 102 -1.15 -13.37 -6.51
C PHE A 102 0.18 -13.99 -6.96
N ASP A 103 0.49 -15.19 -6.46
CA ASP A 103 1.72 -15.94 -6.77
C ASP A 103 1.88 -16.25 -8.26
N LEU A 104 0.78 -16.27 -9.01
CA LEU A 104 0.82 -16.52 -10.45
C LEU A 104 1.52 -15.39 -11.20
N PHE A 105 1.38 -14.14 -10.74
CA PHE A 105 1.99 -12.97 -11.37
C PHE A 105 3.47 -12.84 -11.03
N PHE A 106 3.90 -13.23 -9.82
CA PHE A 106 5.33 -13.12 -9.44
C PHE A 106 6.25 -13.96 -10.29
N LYS A 107 5.75 -15.04 -10.90
CA LYS A 107 6.54 -15.88 -11.81
C LYS A 107 6.91 -15.16 -13.12
N MET A 108 6.22 -14.06 -13.44
CA MET A 108 6.45 -13.29 -14.66
C MET A 108 7.59 -12.28 -14.49
N PHE A 109 7.94 -11.91 -13.25
CA PHE A 109 8.95 -10.91 -12.97
C PHE A 109 10.27 -11.58 -12.57
N PRO A 110 11.32 -11.48 -13.39
CA PRO A 110 12.64 -11.93 -12.99
C PRO A 110 13.09 -11.10 -11.77
N LYS A 111 13.52 -11.76 -10.71
CA LYS A 111 14.13 -11.06 -9.57
C LYS A 111 15.51 -10.60 -10.01
N HIS A 112 15.75 -9.29 -9.93
CA HIS A 112 17.07 -8.74 -10.18
C HIS A 112 17.85 -8.75 -8.85
N PRO A 113 18.94 -9.53 -8.72
CA PRO A 113 19.81 -9.46 -7.55
C PRO A 113 20.57 -8.13 -7.48
#